data_AF-A0A252E7X7-F1
#
_entry.id   AF-A0A252E7X7-F1
#
_cell.length_a   1.000
_cell.length_b   1.000
_cell.length_c   1.000
_cell.angle_alpha   90.00
_cell.angle_beta   90.00
_cell.angle_gamma   90.00
#
_symmetry.space_group_name_H-M   'P 1'
#
loop_
_entity.id
_entity.type
_entity.pdbx_description
1 polymer ?
#
loop_
_entity_poly.entity_id
_entity_poly.type
_entity_poly.pdbx_seq_one_letter_code
_entity_poly.pdbx_strand_id
1 'polypeptide(L)'
;MKVADLPASVIEELVTSEYWRIDIDPGFDAKHEFFMRWKYLLPNPHTADYEEDQLAELINFNSYEILLPMGRNHHPHLNLLRLNINKDETSLTLFLFDTYHSSWFDDIHSARYGFLAVADRYQKYGCDFFIASYYHFSYLVGRDYEDARLIMQQRLGV
;
A
#
# COMPACT_ATOMS: atom_id res chain seq x y z
N MET A 1 -10.19 -6.43 -9.55
CA MET A 1 -9.41 -7.07 -10.63
C MET A 1 -8.28 -7.86 -9.99
N LYS A 2 -7.83 -8.99 -10.55
CA LYS A 2 -6.62 -9.65 -10.03
C LYS A 2 -5.40 -9.27 -10.86
N VAL A 3 -4.22 -9.24 -10.26
CA VAL A 3 -2.96 -9.11 -11.00
C VAL A 3 -2.81 -10.23 -12.03
N ALA A 4 -3.28 -11.43 -11.73
CA ALA A 4 -3.30 -12.56 -12.66
C ALA A 4 -4.17 -12.33 -13.91
N ASP A 5 -5.12 -11.39 -13.86
CA ASP A 5 -5.98 -11.03 -14.98
C ASP A 5 -5.37 -9.91 -15.85
N LEU A 6 -4.24 -9.31 -15.42
CA LEU A 6 -3.59 -8.23 -16.17
C LEU A 6 -2.88 -8.77 -17.42
N PRO A 7 -2.86 -8.01 -18.53
CA PRO A 7 -2.06 -8.35 -19.69
C PRO A 7 -0.57 -8.51 -19.33
N ALA A 8 0.10 -9.49 -19.94
CA ALA A 8 1.53 -9.72 -19.72
C ALA A 8 2.38 -8.46 -19.96
N SER A 9 2.00 -7.62 -20.93
CA SER A 9 2.66 -6.34 -21.22
C SER A 9 2.59 -5.33 -20.07
N VAL A 10 1.52 -5.38 -19.25
CA VAL A 10 1.43 -4.57 -18.03
C VAL A 10 2.46 -5.06 -17.02
N ILE A 11 2.52 -6.37 -16.77
CA ILE A 11 3.47 -6.96 -15.82
C ILE A 11 4.92 -6.66 -16.24
N GLU A 12 5.25 -6.85 -17.52
CA GLU A 12 6.57 -6.56 -18.07
C GLU A 12 6.97 -5.08 -17.89
N GLU A 13 6.05 -4.16 -18.20
CA GLU A 13 6.29 -2.72 -18.00
C GLU A 13 6.50 -2.38 -16.52
N LEU A 14 5.66 -2.89 -15.62
CA LEU A 14 5.77 -2.60 -14.19
C LEU A 14 7.05 -3.18 -13.59
N VAL A 15 7.42 -4.42 -13.93
CA VAL A 15 8.65 -5.07 -13.47
C VAL A 15 9.91 -4.32 -13.93
N THR A 16 9.86 -3.68 -15.11
CA THR A 16 10.97 -2.88 -15.65
C THR A 16 10.92 -1.41 -15.24
N SER A 17 9.80 -0.96 -14.68
CA SER A 17 9.60 0.43 -14.28
C SER A 17 10.46 0.85 -13.08
N GLU A 18 10.59 2.17 -12.97
CA GLU A 18 11.08 2.85 -11.78
C GLU A 18 9.90 3.33 -10.92
N TYR A 19 8.81 2.57 -10.80
CA TYR A 19 7.85 2.83 -9.72
C TYR A 19 8.36 2.16 -8.43
N TRP A 20 8.19 2.82 -7.29
CA TRP A 20 8.83 2.40 -6.04
C TRP A 20 7.86 2.37 -4.86
N ARG A 21 8.11 1.43 -3.93
CA ARG A 21 7.77 1.56 -2.52
C ARG A 21 8.98 2.10 -1.78
N ILE A 22 8.75 3.06 -0.89
CA ILE A 22 9.74 3.48 0.10
C ILE A 22 9.35 2.80 1.41
N ASP A 23 10.18 1.84 1.83
CA ASP A 23 10.04 1.13 3.09
C ASP A 23 11.19 1.51 4.02
N ILE A 24 10.96 1.68 5.31
CA ILE A 24 12.04 1.91 6.28
C ILE A 24 12.22 0.65 7.12
N ASP A 25 13.46 0.17 7.24
CA ASP A 25 13.80 -0.88 8.21
C ASP A 25 13.50 -0.37 9.63
N PRO A 26 12.70 -1.11 10.43
CA PRO A 26 12.26 -0.70 11.76
C PRO A 26 13.39 -0.61 12.81
N GLY A 27 14.65 -0.88 12.46
CA GLY A 27 15.78 -0.45 13.26
C GLY A 27 15.78 1.08 13.37
N PHE A 28 15.43 1.59 14.55
CA PHE A 28 15.25 2.99 14.99
C PHE A 28 16.45 3.96 14.75
N ASP A 29 17.09 3.91 13.59
CA ASP A 29 18.08 4.85 13.09
C ASP A 29 17.76 5.07 11.60
N ALA A 30 17.29 6.27 11.24
CA ALA A 30 16.72 6.64 9.94
C ALA A 30 17.74 6.63 8.76
N LYS A 31 18.48 5.54 8.58
CA LYS A 31 19.58 5.42 7.60
C LYS A 31 19.31 4.41 6.49
N HIS A 32 18.23 3.64 6.56
CA HIS A 32 17.92 2.63 5.56
C HIS A 32 16.46 2.72 5.09
N GLU A 33 16.19 3.75 4.27
CA GLU A 33 15.08 3.73 3.31
C GLU A 33 15.43 2.72 2.22
N PHE A 34 14.66 1.65 2.09
CA PHE A 34 14.78 0.67 1.03
C PHE A 34 13.80 1.00 -0.08
N PHE A 35 14.34 1.10 -1.29
CA PHE A 35 13.56 1.21 -2.51
C PHE A 35 13.13 -0.19 -2.95
N MET A 36 11.85 -0.50 -2.80
CA MET A 36 11.28 -1.73 -3.32
C MET A 36 10.64 -1.46 -4.70
N ARG A 37 11.18 -2.11 -5.72
CA ARG A 37 10.65 -2.08 -7.09
C ARG A 37 9.60 -3.17 -7.27
N TRP A 38 8.66 -2.97 -8.20
CA TRP A 38 7.63 -3.96 -8.54
C TRP A 38 8.18 -5.33 -8.96
N LYS A 39 9.41 -5.41 -9.48
CA LYS A 39 10.06 -6.70 -9.78
C LYS A 39 10.21 -7.63 -8.57
N TYR A 40 10.08 -7.13 -7.35
CA TYR A 40 10.12 -7.95 -6.13
C TYR A 40 8.72 -8.27 -5.59
N LEU A 41 7.66 -7.83 -6.27
CA LEU A 41 6.28 -7.90 -5.81
C LEU A 41 5.32 -8.46 -6.85
N LEU A 42 5.67 -8.43 -8.14
CA LEU A 42 4.85 -8.96 -9.23
C LEU A 42 5.40 -10.28 -9.76
N PRO A 43 4.58 -11.13 -10.42
CA PRO A 43 5.05 -12.38 -11.00
C PRO A 43 6.17 -12.19 -12.03
N ASN A 44 7.37 -12.68 -11.74
CA ASN A 44 8.53 -12.72 -12.63
C ASN A 44 9.61 -13.66 -12.05
N PRO A 45 10.76 -13.90 -12.72
CA PRO A 45 11.79 -14.81 -12.21
C PRO A 45 12.32 -14.47 -10.80
N HIS A 46 12.27 -13.21 -10.35
CA HIS A 46 12.68 -12.82 -8.99
C HIS A 46 11.71 -13.24 -7.90
N THR A 47 10.46 -13.55 -8.26
CA THR A 47 9.37 -13.89 -7.34
C THR A 47 8.88 -15.32 -7.56
N ALA A 48 9.65 -16.15 -8.25
CA ALA A 48 9.27 -17.53 -8.59
C ALA A 48 9.03 -18.42 -7.35
N ASP A 49 9.75 -18.15 -6.26
CA ASP A 49 9.66 -18.90 -5.00
C ASP A 49 8.69 -18.25 -4.00
N TYR A 50 7.95 -17.21 -4.39
CA TYR A 50 7.01 -16.52 -3.50
C TYR A 50 5.67 -17.23 -3.54
N GLU A 51 5.01 -17.29 -2.39
CA GLU A 51 3.61 -17.70 -2.31
C GLU A 51 2.71 -16.62 -2.94
N GLU A 52 1.55 -17.03 -3.48
CA GLU A 52 0.64 -16.12 -4.19
C GLU A 52 0.21 -14.92 -3.33
N ASP A 53 0.04 -15.11 -2.02
CA ASP A 53 -0.38 -14.06 -1.09
C ASP A 53 0.75 -13.11 -0.68
N GLN A 54 2.01 -13.42 -1.01
CA GLN A 54 3.16 -12.54 -0.83
C GLN A 54 3.33 -11.56 -2.00
N LEU A 55 2.68 -11.82 -3.13
CA LEU A 55 2.70 -10.96 -4.30
C LEU A 55 1.68 -9.82 -4.18
N ALA A 56 2.01 -8.71 -4.82
CA ALA A 56 1.12 -7.56 -4.91
C ALA A 56 -0.18 -7.91 -5.62
N GLU A 57 -1.26 -7.31 -5.12
CA GLU A 57 -2.61 -7.52 -5.62
C GLU A 57 -3.37 -6.19 -5.64
N LEU A 58 -4.37 -6.05 -6.51
CA LEU A 58 -5.24 -4.89 -6.49
C LEU A 58 -6.17 -4.95 -5.27
N ILE A 59 -6.35 -3.80 -4.63
CA ILE A 59 -7.34 -3.57 -3.57
C ILE A 59 -8.35 -2.52 -4.04
N ASN A 60 -9.62 -2.72 -3.69
CA ASN A 60 -10.66 -1.75 -3.95
C ASN A 60 -10.86 -0.83 -2.75
N PHE A 61 -10.70 0.48 -2.96
CA PHE A 61 -11.07 1.50 -1.99
C PHE A 61 -12.05 2.48 -2.63
N ASN A 62 -13.27 2.57 -2.08
CA ASN A 62 -14.31 3.49 -2.56
C ASN A 62 -14.55 3.41 -4.09
N SER A 63 -14.55 2.20 -4.67
CA SER A 63 -14.68 1.93 -6.12
C SER A 63 -13.44 2.21 -6.97
N TYR A 64 -12.31 2.57 -6.37
CA TYR A 64 -11.03 2.67 -7.08
C TYR A 64 -10.24 1.38 -6.93
N GLU A 65 -9.86 0.78 -8.05
CA GLU A 65 -8.93 -0.35 -8.09
C GLU A 65 -7.50 0.18 -7.99
N ILE A 66 -6.77 -0.23 -6.96
CA ILE A 66 -5.45 0.32 -6.63
C ILE A 66 -4.48 -0.82 -6.45
N LEU A 67 -3.41 -0.84 -7.24
CA LEU A 67 -2.29 -1.75 -7.06
C LEU A 67 -1.34 -1.14 -6.02
N LEU A 68 -1.32 -1.72 -4.82
CA LEU A 68 -0.39 -1.34 -3.75
C LEU A 68 0.89 -2.19 -3.82
N PRO A 69 2.06 -1.63 -3.48
CA PRO A 69 3.34 -2.34 -3.56
C PRO A 69 3.59 -3.21 -2.30
N MET A 70 2.66 -4.11 -1.99
CA MET A 70 2.70 -5.02 -0.85
C MET A 70 1.90 -6.30 -1.15
N GLY A 71 2.22 -7.39 -0.45
CA GLY A 71 1.55 -8.67 -0.63
C GLY A 71 0.05 -8.63 -0.31
N ARG A 72 -0.75 -9.50 -0.94
CA ARG A 72 -2.19 -9.66 -0.63
C ARG A 72 -2.44 -10.02 0.84
N ASN A 73 -1.53 -10.75 1.48
CA ASN A 73 -1.60 -11.08 2.91
C ASN A 73 -1.54 -9.83 3.82
N HIS A 74 -1.07 -8.70 3.31
CA HIS A 74 -1.03 -7.42 3.98
C HIS A 74 -2.41 -6.75 4.02
N HIS A 75 -3.22 -6.95 2.98
CA HIS A 75 -4.49 -6.22 2.77
C HIS A 75 -5.45 -6.23 3.97
N PRO A 76 -5.66 -7.35 4.70
CA PRO A 76 -6.57 -7.38 5.86
C PRO A 76 -6.16 -6.45 7.01
N HIS A 77 -4.92 -5.97 7.01
CA HIS A 77 -4.36 -5.10 8.05
C HIS A 77 -4.40 -3.61 7.67
N LEU A 78 -4.78 -3.31 6.43
CA LEU A 78 -4.91 -1.96 5.90
C LEU A 78 -6.29 -1.40 6.21
N ASN A 79 -6.31 -0.18 6.73
CA ASN A 79 -7.52 0.56 6.97
C ASN A 79 -7.43 1.90 6.24
N LEU A 80 -8.42 2.19 5.40
CA LEU A 80 -8.52 3.48 4.74
C LEU A 80 -9.07 4.52 5.73
N LEU A 81 -8.28 5.54 6.04
CA LEU A 81 -8.72 6.68 6.84
C LEU A 81 -9.34 7.74 5.93
N ARG A 82 -8.65 8.07 4.84
CA ARG A 82 -9.06 9.13 3.93
C ARG A 82 -8.53 8.87 2.53
N LEU A 83 -9.36 9.15 1.54
CA LEU A 83 -9.02 9.11 0.12
C LEU A 83 -9.36 10.47 -0.48
N ASN A 84 -8.37 11.13 -1.07
CA ASN A 84 -8.57 12.35 -1.83
C ASN A 84 -8.28 12.05 -3.30
N ILE A 85 -9.20 12.44 -4.17
CA ILE A 85 -9.02 12.38 -5.61
C ILE A 85 -8.67 13.78 -6.14
N ASN A 86 -7.75 13.85 -7.09
CA ASN A 86 -7.49 15.11 -7.78
C ASN A 86 -8.64 15.45 -8.76
N LYS A 87 -8.74 16.73 -9.17
CA LYS A 87 -9.91 17.24 -9.93
C LYS A 87 -10.13 16.54 -11.27
N ASP A 88 -9.07 16.03 -11.87
CA ASP A 88 -9.02 15.36 -13.16
C ASP A 88 -9.02 13.83 -13.05
N GLU A 89 -9.14 13.29 -11.84
CA GLU A 89 -9.17 11.85 -11.56
C GLU A 89 -7.96 11.08 -12.11
N THR A 90 -6.82 11.76 -12.24
CA THR A 90 -5.55 11.17 -12.71
C THR A 90 -4.67 10.68 -11.55
N SER A 91 -4.93 11.11 -10.32
CA SER A 91 -4.21 10.67 -9.13
C SER A 91 -5.08 10.61 -7.88
N LEU A 92 -4.71 9.69 -6.98
CA LEU A 92 -5.30 9.50 -5.66
C LEU A 92 -4.24 9.74 -4.60
N THR A 93 -4.66 10.32 -3.48
CA THR A 93 -3.87 10.35 -2.24
C THR A 93 -4.63 9.60 -1.16
N LEU A 94 -4.03 8.55 -0.62
CA LEU A 94 -4.59 7.70 0.41
C LEU A 94 -3.85 7.91 1.73
N PHE A 95 -4.61 8.18 2.78
CA PHE A 95 -4.15 8.11 4.16
C PHE A 95 -4.63 6.78 4.73
N LEU A 96 -3.68 5.98 5.17
CA LEU A 96 -3.88 4.59 5.56
C LEU A 96 -3.43 4.40 7.01
N PHE A 97 -4.11 3.51 7.72
CA PHE A 97 -3.64 2.95 8.98
C PHE A 97 -3.38 1.47 8.78
N ASP A 98 -2.12 1.10 8.88
CA ASP A 98 -1.61 -0.23 8.51
C ASP A 98 -1.02 -0.90 9.75
N THR A 99 -1.58 -2.05 10.10
CA THR A 99 -1.26 -2.80 11.32
C THR A 99 -0.60 -4.15 11.04
N TYR A 100 -0.09 -4.35 9.82
CA TYR A 100 0.48 -5.64 9.40
C TYR A 100 1.64 -6.07 10.30
N HIS A 101 2.55 -5.15 10.58
CA HIS A 101 3.62 -5.34 11.56
C HIS A 101 3.07 -5.12 12.98
N SER A 102 2.25 -6.07 13.41
CA SER A 102 1.47 -6.02 14.65
C SER A 102 2.27 -5.64 15.90
N SER A 103 3.54 -6.05 15.98
CA SER A 103 4.44 -5.73 17.10
C SER A 103 4.84 -4.26 17.20
N TRP A 104 4.63 -3.44 16.16
CA TRP A 104 4.89 -1.99 16.20
C TRP A 104 3.67 -1.19 16.70
N PHE A 105 2.52 -1.86 16.71
CA PHE A 105 1.24 -1.32 17.10
C PHE A 105 0.70 -2.20 18.22
N ASP A 106 1.32 -2.13 19.39
CA ASP A 106 0.98 -2.89 20.59
C ASP A 106 0.29 -2.03 21.67
N ASP A 107 0.27 -0.71 21.52
CA ASP A 107 -0.43 0.22 22.39
C ASP A 107 -1.27 1.27 21.63
N ILE A 108 -2.12 1.97 22.38
CA ILE A 108 -3.02 2.99 21.82
C ILE A 108 -2.30 4.24 21.30
N HIS A 109 -1.11 4.55 21.81
CA HIS A 109 -0.32 5.69 21.36
C HIS A 109 0.21 5.49 19.95
N SER A 110 0.43 4.25 19.51
CA SER A 110 0.82 3.92 18.13
C SER A 110 -0.23 4.28 17.07
N ALA A 111 -1.48 4.58 17.47
CA ALA A 111 -2.52 5.06 16.56
C ALA A 111 -2.18 6.39 15.86
N ARG A 112 -1.14 7.11 16.30
CA ARG A 112 -0.65 8.34 15.64
C ARG A 112 0.15 8.08 14.37
N TYR A 113 0.59 6.84 14.13
CA TYR A 113 1.47 6.49 13.02
C TYR A 113 0.63 5.92 11.86
N GLY A 114 0.44 6.72 10.84
CA GLY A 114 -0.23 6.33 9.61
C GLY A 114 0.73 6.21 8.43
N PHE A 115 0.18 5.94 7.27
CA PHE A 115 0.89 5.74 6.02
C PHE A 115 0.24 6.57 4.91
N LEU A 116 1.03 6.92 3.92
CA LEU A 116 0.58 7.70 2.77
C LEU A 116 0.82 6.89 1.51
N ALA A 117 -0.17 6.77 0.65
CA ALA A 117 0.04 6.30 -0.71
C ALA A 117 -0.39 7.37 -1.70
N VAL A 118 0.44 7.61 -2.71
CA VAL A 118 0.08 8.43 -3.87
C VAL A 118 -0.02 7.49 -5.05
N ALA A 119 -1.16 7.47 -5.72
CA ALA A 119 -1.41 6.54 -6.80
C ALA A 119 -1.79 7.27 -8.08
N ASP A 120 -1.14 6.92 -9.17
CA ASP A 120 -1.38 7.51 -10.49
C ASP A 120 -2.23 6.57 -11.34
N ARG A 121 -3.15 7.13 -12.12
CA ARG A 121 -4.04 6.36 -12.99
C ARG A 121 -3.24 5.73 -14.12
N TYR A 122 -3.45 4.44 -14.34
CA TYR A 122 -2.84 3.64 -15.37
C TYR A 122 -3.89 3.20 -16.40
N GLN A 123 -3.72 3.67 -17.64
CA GLN A 123 -4.68 3.43 -18.72
C GLN A 123 -4.08 2.74 -19.96
N LYS A 124 -2.88 2.15 -19.83
CA LYS A 124 -2.22 1.46 -20.94
C LYS A 124 -2.75 0.04 -21.11
N TYR A 125 -2.55 -0.52 -22.30
CA TYR A 125 -2.92 -1.90 -22.66
C TYR A 125 -4.39 -2.27 -22.39
N GLY A 126 -5.29 -1.27 -22.42
CA GLY A 126 -6.72 -1.48 -22.17
C GLY A 126 -7.11 -1.67 -20.70
N CYS A 127 -6.18 -1.46 -19.77
CA CYS A 127 -6.47 -1.48 -18.33
C CYS A 127 -6.92 -0.10 -17.84
N ASP A 128 -7.60 -0.05 -16.69
CA ASP A 128 -7.93 1.19 -15.98
C ASP A 128 -7.92 0.93 -14.47
N PHE A 129 -6.82 1.31 -13.81
CA PHE A 129 -6.62 1.18 -12.36
C PHE A 129 -5.58 2.21 -11.90
N PHE A 130 -5.28 2.26 -10.60
CA PHE A 130 -4.26 3.15 -10.06
C PHE A 130 -3.04 2.38 -9.59
N ILE A 131 -1.84 2.88 -9.86
CA ILE A 131 -0.58 2.30 -9.36
C ILE A 131 -0.05 3.18 -8.25
N ALA A 132 0.10 2.63 -7.05
CA ALA A 132 0.53 3.39 -5.90
C ALA A 132 2.04 3.35 -5.68
N SER A 133 2.60 4.51 -5.36
CA SER A 133 3.80 4.62 -4.54
C SER A 133 3.38 4.69 -3.08
N TYR A 134 3.96 3.83 -2.23
CA TYR A 134 3.64 3.74 -0.80
C TYR A 134 4.76 4.34 0.02
N TYR A 135 4.40 5.25 0.93
CA TYR A 135 5.30 6.03 1.77
C TYR A 135 4.99 5.79 3.25
N HIS A 136 6.06 5.58 3.99
CA HIS A 136 6.03 5.36 5.43
C HIS A 136 5.87 6.66 6.24
N PHE A 137 5.17 6.55 7.37
CA PHE A 137 4.93 7.54 8.44
C PHE A 137 4.35 8.89 8.01
N SER A 138 3.02 8.98 8.09
CA SER A 138 2.31 10.23 8.32
C SER A 138 1.93 10.33 9.80
N TYR A 139 2.14 11.50 10.41
CA TYR A 139 1.57 11.77 11.72
C TYR A 139 0.09 12.08 11.56
N LEU A 140 -0.76 11.18 12.04
CA LEU A 140 -2.19 11.33 12.01
C LEU A 140 -2.62 12.37 13.05
N VAL A 141 -3.52 13.26 12.65
CA VAL A 141 -4.05 14.33 13.49
C VAL A 141 -5.55 14.50 13.27
N GLY A 142 -6.23 15.09 14.25
CA GLY A 142 -7.66 15.35 14.16
C GLY A 142 -8.46 14.06 13.91
N ARG A 143 -9.33 14.08 12.89
CA ARG A 143 -10.21 12.96 12.57
C ARG A 143 -9.46 11.69 12.20
N ASP A 144 -8.41 11.80 11.37
CA ASP A 144 -7.63 10.65 10.92
C ASP A 144 -7.01 9.90 12.13
N TYR A 145 -6.58 10.64 13.17
CA TYR A 145 -6.09 10.05 14.42
C TYR A 145 -7.20 9.38 15.23
N GLU A 146 -8.36 10.01 15.39
CA GLU A 146 -9.46 9.41 16.14
C GLU A 146 -9.98 8.12 15.48
N ASP A 147 -10.06 8.09 14.15
CA ASP A 147 -10.45 6.89 13.40
C ASP A 147 -9.40 5.77 13.58
N ALA A 148 -8.11 6.07 13.47
CA ALA A 148 -7.02 5.12 13.75
C ALA A 148 -7.04 4.63 15.20
N ARG A 149 -7.34 5.52 16.16
CA ARG A 149 -7.46 5.18 17.59
C ARG A 149 -8.58 4.17 17.82
N LEU A 150 -9.74 4.35 17.18
CA LEU A 150 -10.86 3.41 17.28
C LEU A 150 -10.52 2.03 16.70
N ILE A 151 -9.85 1.99 15.55
CA ILE A 151 -9.36 0.74 14.95
C ILE A 151 -8.41 0.03 15.92
N MET A 152 -7.50 0.78 16.53
CA MET A 152 -6.52 0.25 17.46
C MET A 152 -7.17 -0.27 18.75
N GLN A 153 -8.17 0.43 19.29
CA GLN A 153 -8.97 -0.03 20.44
C GLN A 153 -9.63 -1.39 20.18
N GLN A 154 -10.29 -1.52 19.02
CA GLN A 154 -10.93 -2.78 18.63
C GLN A 154 -9.94 -3.93 18.54
N ARG A 155 -8.76 -3.67 17.95
CA ARG A 155 -7.71 -4.67 17.80
C ARG A 155 -7.10 -5.09 19.15
N LEU A 156 -6.89 -4.15 20.07
CA LEU A 156 -6.33 -4.40 21.40
C LEU A 156 -7.36 -4.95 22.40
N GLY A 157 -8.66 -4.88 22.08
CA GLY A 157 -9.73 -5.31 22.97
C GLY A 157 -9.95 -4.35 24.16
N VAL A 158 -9.74 -3.05 23.96
CA VAL A 158 -9.84 -2.00 25.00
C VAL A 158 -10.82 -0.88 24.65
#